data_AF-A0A2W5EA55-F1
#
_entry.id   AF-A0A2W5EA55-F1
#
_cell.length_a   1.000
_cell.length_b   1.000
_cell.length_c   1.000
_cell.angle_alpha   90.00
_cell.angle_beta   90.00
_cell.angle_gamma   90.00
#
_symmetry.space_group_name_H-M   'P 1'
#
loop_
_entity.id
_entity.type
_entity.pdbx_description
1 polymer ?
#
loop_
_entity_poly.entity_id
_entity_poly.type
_entity_poly.pdbx_seq_one_letter_code
_entity_poly.pdbx_strand_id
1 'polypeptide(L)'
;DNIEPKKVSIGVVKTLDRMYVGIENQRILIDGQAAGSFLDYGGIAWDLDLLEFVKDRDDLGLLLPCAYNIIWKYYSRSDWSRASEKFGMPLLSIEADTNNDHELDAIEDKAANFGTDGYIVTQKGDVAEIIERSGQRLHDIYLDNIKLCNEEVTIGVNGQTGTTDNKAWTGASQTQERKFEDITLDRLQSVADMMNAITIPYLRYKGFAIPEDYYFDYPALVREREKKINGESLHTSGGDLEGDNPTDDQPEAETPNPKKPFPRKKKPLK
;
A
#
# COMPACT_ATOMS: atom_id res chain seq x y z
N ASP A 1 30.39 23.90 -17.91
CA ASP A 1 31.01 23.84 -19.24
C ASP A 1 30.51 22.65 -20.03
N ASN A 2 30.13 22.89 -21.28
CA ASN A 2 29.33 22.04 -22.16
C ASN A 2 29.71 20.55 -22.16
N ILE A 3 28.85 19.72 -21.57
CA ILE A 3 28.80 18.29 -21.91
C ILE A 3 28.06 18.22 -23.25
N GLU A 4 28.77 18.04 -24.35
CA GLU A 4 28.14 17.66 -25.63
C GLU A 4 27.79 16.16 -25.55
N PRO A 5 26.52 15.77 -25.33
CA PRO A 5 26.17 14.37 -25.19
C PRO A 5 26.36 13.69 -26.55
N LYS A 6 27.39 12.85 -26.65
CA LYS A 6 27.59 12.00 -27.82
C LYS A 6 26.38 11.07 -27.90
N LYS A 7 25.50 11.30 -28.88
CA LYS A 7 24.35 10.42 -29.12
C LYS A 7 24.86 9.07 -29.60
N VAL A 8 24.93 8.12 -28.69
CA VAL A 8 25.19 6.71 -29.01
C VAL A 8 23.84 6.01 -29.09
N SER A 9 23.53 5.36 -30.20
CA SER A 9 22.39 4.44 -30.28
C SER A 9 22.75 3.15 -29.55
N ILE A 10 22.29 3.02 -28.30
CA ILE A 10 22.25 1.73 -27.62
C ILE A 10 21.16 0.91 -28.32
N GLY A 11 21.42 -0.39 -28.55
CA GLY A 11 20.43 -1.30 -29.13
C GLY A 11 19.15 -1.39 -28.29
N VAL A 12 18.20 -2.22 -28.74
CA VAL A 12 16.95 -2.43 -27.99
C VAL A 12 17.27 -3.13 -26.66
N VAL A 13 17.07 -2.43 -25.55
CA VAL A 13 17.11 -3.04 -24.21
C VAL A 13 15.80 -3.79 -24.00
N LYS A 14 15.88 -5.12 -23.87
CA LYS A 14 14.71 -5.96 -23.59
C LYS A 14 14.74 -6.38 -22.12
N THR A 15 13.65 -6.14 -21.41
CA THR A 15 13.47 -6.66 -20.06
C THR A 15 13.07 -8.13 -20.14
N LEU A 16 13.67 -8.94 -19.27
CA LEU A 16 13.23 -10.33 -19.04
C LEU A 16 12.17 -10.31 -17.95
N ASP A 17 11.10 -11.09 -18.13
CA ASP A 17 10.08 -11.25 -17.12
C ASP A 17 10.65 -12.01 -15.91
N ARG A 18 10.39 -11.50 -14.71
CA ARG A 18 10.88 -12.06 -13.44
C ARG A 18 10.44 -13.52 -13.26
N MET A 19 9.33 -13.94 -13.87
CA MET A 19 8.86 -15.34 -13.80
C MET A 19 9.90 -16.35 -14.30
N TYR A 20 10.74 -15.97 -15.27
CA TYR A 20 11.74 -16.85 -15.86
C TYR A 20 13.14 -16.65 -15.27
N VAL A 21 13.32 -15.76 -14.28
CA VAL A 21 14.63 -15.41 -13.75
C VAL A 21 14.71 -15.76 -12.27
N GLY A 22 15.47 -16.81 -11.95
CA GLY A 22 15.87 -17.15 -10.59
C GLY A 22 17.12 -16.37 -10.18
N ILE A 23 16.93 -15.18 -9.62
CA ILE A 23 18.03 -14.28 -9.21
C ILE A 23 18.94 -14.94 -8.16
N GLU A 24 18.36 -15.62 -7.17
CA GLU A 24 19.09 -16.29 -6.07
C GLU A 24 20.17 -17.25 -6.58
N ASN A 25 19.82 -18.03 -7.62
CA ASN A 25 20.70 -19.03 -8.21
C ASN A 25 21.38 -18.55 -9.50
N GLN A 26 21.14 -17.29 -9.91
CA GLN A 26 21.57 -16.72 -11.20
C GLN A 26 21.24 -17.59 -12.41
N ARG A 27 19.98 -18.01 -12.51
CA ARG A 27 19.49 -18.88 -13.59
C ARG A 27 18.33 -18.24 -14.34
N ILE A 28 18.34 -18.38 -15.67
CA ILE A 28 17.22 -18.03 -16.54
C ILE A 28 16.59 -19.34 -17.03
N LEU A 29 15.30 -19.54 -16.75
CA LEU A 29 14.51 -20.65 -17.25
C LEU A 29 14.18 -20.41 -18.73
N ILE A 30 14.58 -21.35 -19.58
CA ILE A 30 14.29 -21.30 -21.03
C ILE A 30 12.94 -21.97 -21.31
N ASP A 31 12.61 -22.99 -20.52
CA ASP A 31 11.34 -23.70 -20.59
C ASP A 31 10.61 -23.57 -19.25
N GLY A 32 9.30 -23.31 -19.30
CA GLY A 32 8.45 -23.06 -18.12
C GLY A 32 8.12 -24.32 -17.31
N GLN A 33 8.82 -25.42 -17.53
CA GLN A 33 8.62 -26.68 -16.82
C GLN A 33 9.58 -26.82 -15.63
N ALA A 34 9.14 -27.52 -14.58
CA ALA A 34 9.95 -27.73 -13.37
C ALA A 34 11.26 -28.51 -13.60
N ALA A 35 11.34 -29.27 -14.71
CA ALA A 35 12.56 -29.94 -15.19
C ALA A 35 13.12 -29.32 -16.48
N GLY A 36 12.71 -28.08 -16.78
CA GLY A 36 13.11 -27.35 -17.97
C GLY A 36 14.60 -27.03 -17.98
N SER A 37 15.14 -26.86 -19.19
CA SER A 37 16.51 -26.35 -19.36
C SER A 37 16.63 -24.93 -18.82
N PHE A 38 17.71 -24.68 -18.08
CA PHE A 38 18.06 -23.36 -17.56
C PHE A 38 19.41 -22.91 -18.09
N LEU A 39 19.58 -21.60 -18.24
CA LEU A 39 20.85 -20.94 -18.50
C LEU A 39 21.38 -20.39 -17.18
N ASP A 40 22.52 -20.92 -16.72
CA ASP A 40 23.28 -20.33 -15.62
C ASP A 40 24.10 -19.15 -16.16
N TYR A 41 23.91 -17.97 -15.59
CA TYR A 41 24.64 -16.76 -15.98
C TYR A 41 25.63 -16.30 -14.90
N GLY A 42 25.86 -17.09 -13.86
CA GLY A 42 26.82 -16.81 -12.80
C GLY A 42 28.22 -16.54 -13.36
N GLY A 43 28.73 -15.32 -13.15
CA GLY A 43 30.06 -14.90 -13.59
C GLY A 43 30.20 -14.57 -15.08
N ILE A 44 29.20 -14.89 -15.92
CA ILE A 44 29.21 -14.61 -17.37
C ILE A 44 28.13 -13.60 -17.80
N ALA A 45 27.46 -12.97 -16.84
CA ALA A 45 26.36 -12.02 -17.10
C ALA A 45 26.74 -10.94 -18.13
N TRP A 46 27.89 -10.30 -17.96
CA TRP A 46 28.32 -9.22 -18.87
C TRP A 46 28.72 -9.72 -20.27
N ASP A 47 29.17 -10.96 -20.38
CA ASP A 47 29.46 -11.59 -21.68
C ASP A 47 28.17 -11.89 -22.45
N LEU A 48 27.10 -12.21 -21.72
CA LEU A 48 25.75 -12.42 -22.24
C LEU A 48 24.94 -11.13 -22.42
N ASP A 49 25.56 -9.97 -22.28
CA ASP A 49 24.90 -8.65 -22.31
C ASP A 49 23.76 -8.51 -21.27
N LEU A 50 23.85 -9.24 -20.16
CA LEU A 50 22.86 -9.26 -19.08
C LEU A 50 23.30 -8.35 -17.93
N LEU A 51 22.37 -7.50 -17.48
CA LEU A 51 22.55 -6.62 -16.33
C LEU A 51 21.57 -7.00 -15.22
N GLU A 52 22.13 -7.35 -14.06
CA GLU A 52 21.39 -7.67 -12.85
C GLU A 52 21.35 -6.44 -11.95
N PHE A 53 20.17 -5.84 -11.78
CA PHE A 53 19.95 -4.69 -10.89
C PHE A 53 19.44 -5.16 -9.53
N VAL A 54 20.36 -5.66 -8.71
CA VAL A 54 20.04 -6.24 -7.40
C VAL A 54 21.09 -5.80 -6.39
N LYS A 55 20.64 -5.28 -5.24
CA LYS A 55 21.53 -4.92 -4.13
C LYS A 55 21.88 -6.14 -3.28
N ASP A 56 20.88 -6.96 -2.98
CA ASP A 56 21.00 -8.24 -2.28
C ASP A 56 20.07 -9.27 -2.94
N ARG A 57 20.57 -10.48 -3.18
CA ARG A 57 19.84 -11.53 -3.91
C ARG A 57 18.75 -12.18 -3.07
N ASP A 58 18.92 -12.17 -1.75
CA ASP A 58 17.98 -12.76 -0.80
C ASP A 58 16.90 -11.74 -0.35
N ASP A 59 17.06 -10.47 -0.72
CA ASP A 59 16.08 -9.44 -0.40
C ASP A 59 14.91 -9.47 -1.41
N LEU A 60 13.79 -10.02 -0.96
CA LEU A 60 12.51 -10.04 -1.69
C LEU A 60 11.90 -8.64 -1.86
N GLY A 61 12.48 -7.63 -1.22
CA GLY A 61 12.13 -6.23 -1.33
C GLY A 61 10.74 -5.93 -0.76
N LEU A 62 10.19 -4.81 -1.22
CA LEU A 62 8.94 -4.28 -0.67
C LEU A 62 7.70 -5.14 -0.94
N LEU A 63 7.76 -6.06 -1.91
CA LEU A 63 6.62 -6.90 -2.24
C LEU A 63 6.33 -7.94 -1.15
N LEU A 64 7.35 -8.42 -0.43
CA LEU A 64 7.18 -9.38 0.65
C LEU A 64 6.29 -8.86 1.80
N PRO A 65 6.56 -7.69 2.41
CA PRO A 65 5.69 -7.15 3.46
C PRO A 65 4.31 -6.74 2.93
N CYS A 66 4.20 -6.33 1.65
CA CYS A 66 2.91 -6.03 1.04
C CYS A 66 2.06 -7.27 0.76
N ALA A 67 2.68 -8.43 0.48
CA ALA A 67 1.97 -9.65 0.08
C ALA A 67 0.95 -10.09 1.14
N TYR A 68 1.32 -10.04 2.42
CA TYR A 68 0.43 -10.40 3.52
C TYR A 68 -0.84 -9.54 3.57
N ASN A 69 -0.66 -8.22 3.47
CA ASN A 69 -1.76 -7.26 3.46
C ASN A 69 -2.67 -7.45 2.24
N ILE A 70 -2.11 -7.78 1.06
CA ILE A 70 -2.89 -8.03 -0.15
C ILE A 70 -3.73 -9.31 -0.01
N ILE A 71 -3.16 -10.39 0.54
CA ILE A 71 -3.87 -11.65 0.77
C ILE A 71 -5.03 -11.44 1.75
N TRP A 72 -4.79 -10.74 2.84
CA TRP A 72 -5.82 -10.42 3.84
C TRP A 72 -6.92 -9.52 3.30
N LYS A 73 -6.57 -8.52 2.49
CA LYS A 73 -7.54 -7.69 1.78
C LYS A 73 -8.41 -8.52 0.85
N TYR A 74 -7.82 -9.48 0.12
CA TYR A 74 -8.57 -10.35 -0.78
C TYR A 74 -9.64 -11.17 -0.06
N TYR A 75 -9.27 -11.86 1.03
CA TYR A 75 -10.22 -12.62 1.84
C TYR A 75 -11.27 -11.72 2.49
N SER A 76 -10.85 -10.58 3.05
CA SER A 76 -11.78 -9.63 3.68
C SER A 76 -12.81 -9.09 2.69
N ARG A 77 -12.43 -8.86 1.43
CA ARG A 77 -13.38 -8.44 0.38
C ARG A 77 -14.39 -9.54 0.04
N SER A 78 -13.94 -10.79 -0.03
CA SER A 78 -14.82 -11.93 -0.26
C SER A 78 -15.83 -12.10 0.88
N ASP A 79 -15.36 -12.02 2.12
CA ASP A 79 -16.20 -12.22 3.31
C ASP A 79 -17.12 -11.02 3.56
N TRP A 80 -16.65 -9.81 3.26
CA TRP A 80 -17.50 -8.62 3.23
C TRP A 80 -18.67 -8.80 2.26
N SER A 81 -18.42 -9.28 1.05
CA SER A 81 -19.47 -9.53 0.06
C SER A 81 -20.50 -10.54 0.55
N ARG A 82 -20.06 -11.67 1.13
CA ARG A 82 -20.96 -12.71 1.66
C ARG A 82 -21.76 -12.24 2.86
N ALA A 83 -21.12 -11.49 3.75
CA ALA A 83 -21.79 -10.89 4.90
C ALA A 83 -22.84 -9.87 4.43
N SER A 84 -22.48 -8.97 3.52
CA SER A 84 -23.40 -7.99 2.96
C SER A 84 -24.59 -8.61 2.23
N GLU A 85 -24.41 -9.72 1.52
CA GLU A 85 -25.51 -10.46 0.91
C GLU A 85 -26.47 -11.01 1.99
N LYS A 86 -25.93 -11.70 2.99
CA LYS A 86 -26.73 -12.31 4.07
C LYS A 86 -27.47 -11.30 4.95
N PHE A 87 -26.87 -10.13 5.20
CA PHE A 87 -27.47 -9.07 6.02
C PHE A 87 -28.27 -8.05 5.20
N GLY A 88 -28.14 -8.06 3.86
CA GLY A 88 -28.87 -7.18 2.95
C GLY A 88 -30.24 -7.70 2.58
N MET A 89 -30.50 -9.00 2.77
CA MET A 89 -31.78 -9.66 2.45
C MET A 89 -32.67 -9.71 3.71
N PRO A 90 -33.78 -8.95 3.76
CA PRO A 90 -34.70 -8.99 4.89
C PRO A 90 -35.44 -10.32 4.96
N LEU A 91 -35.62 -10.87 6.17
CA LEU A 91 -36.39 -12.10 6.36
C LEU A 91 -37.89 -11.78 6.54
N LEU A 92 -38.76 -12.49 5.82
CA LEU A 92 -40.20 -12.40 6.00
C LEU A 92 -40.66 -13.48 7.00
N SER A 93 -41.10 -13.07 8.19
CA SER A 93 -41.72 -13.96 9.19
C SER A 93 -43.23 -13.84 9.12
N ILE A 94 -43.93 -14.96 8.91
CA ILE A 94 -45.39 -15.02 8.89
C ILE A 94 -45.84 -15.99 9.99
N GLU A 95 -46.62 -15.49 10.93
CA GLU A 95 -47.29 -16.29 11.94
C GLU A 95 -48.68 -16.69 11.41
N ALA A 96 -48.96 -17.99 11.35
CA ALA A 96 -50.23 -18.53 10.88
C ALA A 96 -51.01 -19.20 12.03
N ASP A 97 -52.28 -18.85 12.16
CA ASP A 97 -53.23 -19.43 13.12
C ASP A 97 -54.10 -20.49 12.44
N THR A 98 -53.47 -21.49 11.81
CA THR A 98 -54.18 -22.58 11.14
C THR A 98 -53.41 -23.90 11.26
N ASN A 99 -54.17 -24.99 11.44
CA ASN A 99 -53.67 -26.37 11.46
C ASN A 99 -54.05 -27.13 10.19
N ASN A 100 -54.55 -26.43 9.17
CA ASN A 100 -54.95 -27.02 7.90
C ASN A 100 -53.80 -26.94 6.90
N ASP A 101 -53.25 -28.09 6.52
CA ASP A 101 -52.11 -28.20 5.59
C ASP A 101 -52.35 -27.41 4.29
N HIS A 102 -53.59 -27.39 3.79
CA HIS A 102 -53.94 -26.72 2.55
C HIS A 102 -53.92 -25.18 2.63
N GLU A 103 -54.08 -24.63 3.83
CA GLU A 103 -53.94 -23.19 4.09
C GLU A 103 -52.48 -22.80 4.36
N LEU A 104 -51.70 -23.70 4.98
CA LEU A 104 -50.26 -23.53 5.16
C LEU A 104 -49.52 -23.52 3.81
N ASP A 105 -49.81 -24.47 2.91
CA ASP A 105 -49.24 -24.50 1.56
C ASP A 105 -49.57 -23.21 0.79
N ALA A 106 -50.79 -22.69 0.93
CA ALA A 106 -51.20 -21.46 0.27
C ALA A 106 -50.51 -20.20 0.86
N ILE A 107 -50.12 -20.23 2.13
CA ILE A 107 -49.35 -19.17 2.78
C ILE A 107 -47.87 -19.28 2.39
N GLU A 108 -47.33 -20.50 2.31
CA GLU A 108 -45.98 -20.77 1.82
C GLU A 108 -45.82 -20.35 0.36
N ASP A 109 -46.75 -20.72 -0.52
CA ASP A 109 -46.74 -20.30 -1.93
C ASP A 109 -46.81 -18.77 -2.06
N LYS A 110 -47.56 -18.09 -1.18
CA LYS A 110 -47.61 -16.62 -1.16
C LYS A 110 -46.32 -16.03 -0.61
N ALA A 111 -45.71 -16.63 0.40
CA ALA A 111 -44.45 -16.18 0.98
C ALA A 111 -43.28 -16.38 0.00
N ALA A 112 -43.21 -17.53 -0.67
CA ALA A 112 -42.22 -17.85 -1.69
C ALA A 112 -42.35 -16.98 -2.94
N ASN A 113 -43.58 -16.61 -3.34
CA ASN A 113 -43.79 -15.65 -4.44
C ASN A 113 -43.51 -14.20 -4.03
N PHE A 114 -43.58 -13.87 -2.75
CA PHE A 114 -43.31 -12.53 -2.23
C PHE A 114 -41.81 -12.29 -1.98
N GLY A 115 -41.03 -13.34 -1.71
CA GLY A 115 -39.62 -13.26 -1.40
C GLY A 115 -38.71 -13.81 -2.49
N THR A 116 -37.88 -12.94 -3.10
CA THR A 116 -36.53 -13.38 -3.52
C THR A 116 -35.63 -13.59 -2.29
N ASP A 117 -36.11 -13.13 -1.12
CA ASP A 117 -35.47 -13.23 0.19
C ASP A 117 -35.96 -14.46 1.00
N GLY A 118 -35.24 -14.81 2.07
CA GLY A 118 -35.60 -15.95 2.93
C GLY A 118 -36.90 -15.72 3.71
N TYR A 119 -37.72 -16.77 3.86
CA TYR A 119 -38.99 -16.74 4.59
C TYR A 119 -39.04 -17.82 5.69
N ILE A 120 -39.83 -17.60 6.73
CA ILE A 120 -40.14 -18.57 7.78
C ILE A 120 -41.65 -18.53 8.08
N VAL A 121 -42.32 -19.68 8.02
CA VAL A 121 -43.73 -19.85 8.39
C VAL A 121 -43.79 -20.58 9.73
N THR A 122 -44.50 -19.99 10.70
CA THR A 122 -44.56 -20.51 12.08
C THR A 122 -46.02 -20.64 12.53
N GLN A 123 -46.35 -21.71 13.26
CA GLN A 123 -47.69 -21.90 13.84
C GLN A 123 -47.84 -21.13 15.16
N LYS A 124 -49.07 -20.73 15.49
CA LYS A 124 -49.38 -20.00 16.72
C LYS A 124 -48.99 -20.80 17.97
N GLY A 125 -47.94 -20.34 18.65
CA GLY A 125 -47.36 -20.99 19.83
C GLY A 125 -45.94 -21.55 19.63
N ASP A 126 -45.48 -21.68 18.38
CA ASP A 126 -44.07 -21.87 18.09
C ASP A 126 -43.35 -20.52 18.17
N VAL A 127 -42.35 -20.43 19.04
CA VAL A 127 -41.48 -19.25 19.10
C VAL A 127 -40.41 -19.42 18.04
N ALA A 128 -40.65 -18.91 16.84
CA ALA A 128 -39.58 -18.69 15.86
C ALA A 128 -38.75 -17.49 16.32
N GLU A 129 -37.83 -17.74 17.25
CA GLU A 129 -36.84 -16.75 17.65
C GLU A 129 -35.86 -16.60 16.48
N ILE A 130 -36.10 -15.61 15.62
CA ILE A 130 -35.05 -15.11 14.75
C ILE A 130 -34.04 -14.51 15.71
N ILE A 131 -33.02 -15.29 16.06
CA ILE A 131 -31.82 -14.79 16.71
C ILE A 131 -31.12 -13.95 15.64
N GLU A 132 -31.65 -12.74 15.40
CA GLU A 132 -30.88 -11.66 14.83
C GLU A 132 -29.69 -11.54 15.76
N ARG A 133 -28.56 -12.15 15.35
CA ARG A 133 -27.29 -11.87 15.99
C ARG A 133 -27.16 -10.37 15.86
N SER A 134 -27.34 -9.66 16.96
CA SER A 134 -27.34 -8.22 17.11
C SER A 134 -25.97 -7.57 16.81
N GLY A 135 -25.18 -8.18 15.94
CA GLY A 135 -24.05 -7.57 15.28
C GLY A 135 -24.49 -6.90 13.98
N GLN A 136 -25.29 -5.83 14.07
CA GLN A 136 -25.66 -4.95 12.93
C GLN A 136 -24.44 -4.40 12.14
N ARG A 137 -23.22 -4.70 12.55
CA ARG A 137 -21.96 -4.18 12.02
C ARG A 137 -20.94 -5.27 11.67
N LEU A 138 -21.36 -6.53 11.49
CA LEU A 138 -20.41 -7.60 11.12
C LEU A 138 -19.71 -7.30 9.78
N HIS A 139 -20.42 -6.66 8.85
CA HIS A 139 -19.84 -6.17 7.59
C HIS A 139 -18.80 -5.06 7.80
N ASP A 140 -18.97 -4.19 8.81
CA ASP A 140 -18.02 -3.11 9.10
C ASP A 140 -16.65 -3.64 9.51
N ILE A 141 -16.57 -4.77 10.21
CA ILE A 141 -15.29 -5.39 10.62
C ILE A 141 -14.44 -5.73 9.39
N TYR A 142 -15.06 -6.29 8.36
CA TYR A 142 -14.34 -6.62 7.12
C TYR A 142 -13.97 -5.36 6.33
N LEU A 143 -14.84 -4.35 6.33
CA LEU A 143 -14.57 -3.06 5.69
C LEU A 143 -13.40 -2.32 6.36
N ASP A 144 -13.34 -2.32 7.69
CA ASP A 144 -12.24 -1.73 8.44
C ASP A 144 -10.94 -2.50 8.25
N ASN A 145 -10.99 -3.83 8.13
CA ASN A 145 -9.81 -4.62 7.78
C ASN A 145 -9.28 -4.29 6.37
N ILE A 146 -10.17 -4.08 5.39
CA ILE A 146 -9.79 -3.65 4.03
C ILE A 146 -9.09 -2.29 4.08
N LYS A 147 -9.58 -1.34 4.88
CA LYS A 147 -8.96 -0.02 5.04
C LYS A 147 -7.58 -0.13 5.67
N LEU A 148 -7.45 -0.88 6.77
CA LEU A 148 -6.17 -1.11 7.43
C LEU A 148 -5.15 -1.72 6.46
N CYS A 149 -5.53 -2.75 5.71
CA CYS A 149 -4.64 -3.36 4.72
C CYS A 149 -4.22 -2.37 3.62
N ASN A 150 -5.10 -1.46 3.19
CA ASN A 150 -4.75 -0.42 2.22
C ASN A 150 -3.78 0.61 2.81
N GLU A 151 -4.00 1.02 4.06
CA GLU A 151 -3.14 1.97 4.77
C GLU A 151 -1.74 1.39 4.96
N GLU A 152 -1.62 0.16 5.45
CA GLU A 152 -0.33 -0.52 5.63
C GLU A 152 0.45 -0.66 4.32
N VAL A 153 -0.22 -1.00 3.21
CA VAL A 153 0.42 -1.04 1.89
C VAL A 153 0.87 0.36 1.45
N THR A 154 0.05 1.38 1.69
CA THR A 154 0.39 2.76 1.32
C THR A 154 1.57 3.29 2.15
N ILE A 155 1.63 2.98 3.44
CA ILE A 155 2.76 3.31 4.32
C ILE A 155 4.00 2.56 3.86
N GLY A 156 3.90 1.27 3.58
CA GLY A 156 5.04 0.49 3.09
C GLY A 156 5.63 1.07 1.80
N VAL A 157 4.78 1.46 0.84
CA VAL A 157 5.23 1.97 -0.46
C VAL A 157 5.60 3.44 -0.43
N ASN A 158 4.81 4.31 0.16
CA ASN A 158 5.03 5.76 0.07
C ASN A 158 5.59 6.37 1.36
N GLY A 159 5.66 5.61 2.45
CA GLY A 159 6.08 6.08 3.78
C GLY A 159 5.04 6.93 4.51
N GLN A 160 3.85 7.10 3.94
CA GLN A 160 2.79 7.97 4.46
C GLN A 160 1.41 7.57 3.95
N THR A 161 0.35 7.95 4.68
CA THR A 161 -1.05 7.76 4.28
C THR A 161 -1.77 9.06 3.90
N GLY A 162 -1.36 10.20 4.44
CA GLY A 162 -2.22 11.40 4.45
C GLY A 162 -2.27 12.25 3.19
N THR A 163 -1.43 12.03 2.18
CA THR A 163 -1.59 12.68 0.87
C THR A 163 -2.71 12.05 0.04
N THR A 164 -3.10 10.81 0.35
CA THR A 164 -4.24 10.13 -0.30
C THR A 164 -5.55 10.34 0.45
N ASP A 165 -5.48 10.55 1.78
CA ASP A 165 -6.66 10.71 2.62
C ASP A 165 -6.87 12.20 2.94
N ASN A 166 -7.96 12.77 2.40
CA ASN A 166 -8.29 14.20 2.33
C ASN A 166 -8.49 14.92 3.69
N LYS A 167 -7.98 14.37 4.80
CA LYS A 167 -8.20 14.83 6.18
C LYS A 167 -6.91 15.20 6.92
N ALA A 168 -5.81 15.42 6.23
CA ALA A 168 -4.57 15.88 6.86
C ALA A 168 -4.67 17.39 7.19
N TRP A 169 -4.57 17.72 8.49
CA TRP A 169 -4.38 19.10 8.95
C TRP A 169 -3.09 19.69 8.38
N THR A 170 -3.02 21.01 8.15
CA THR A 170 -1.90 21.70 7.47
C THR A 170 -0.51 21.36 8.03
N GLY A 171 -0.38 21.22 9.35
CA GLY A 171 0.89 20.80 9.97
C GLY A 171 1.27 19.32 9.75
N ALA A 172 0.28 18.44 9.58
CA ALA A 172 0.49 17.05 9.22
C ALA A 172 0.92 16.91 7.76
N SER A 173 0.35 17.71 6.86
CA SER A 173 0.69 17.73 5.43
C SER A 173 2.15 18.12 5.18
N GLN A 174 2.68 19.12 5.92
CA GLN A 174 4.08 19.52 5.77
C GLN A 174 5.07 18.42 6.22
N THR A 175 4.75 17.70 7.30
CA THR A 175 5.60 16.59 7.76
C THR A 175 5.55 15.40 6.81
N GLN A 176 4.39 15.18 6.19
CA GLN A 176 4.15 14.15 5.19
C GLN A 176 4.95 14.43 3.90
N GLU A 177 4.84 15.63 3.36
CA GLU A 177 5.61 16.06 2.18
C GLU A 177 7.11 15.84 2.38
N ARG A 178 7.66 16.21 3.54
CA ARG A 178 9.08 15.98 3.87
C ARG A 178 9.48 14.51 3.83
N LYS A 179 8.68 13.63 4.45
CA LYS A 179 8.96 12.17 4.42
C LYS A 179 8.92 11.60 3.01
N PHE A 180 8.02 12.11 2.19
CA PHE A 180 7.90 11.68 0.80
C PHE A 180 9.10 12.12 -0.04
N GLU A 181 9.56 13.36 0.15
CA GLU A 181 10.79 13.86 -0.45
C GLU A 181 12.00 13.02 -0.02
N ASP A 182 12.15 12.74 1.28
CA ASP A 182 13.25 11.92 1.81
C ASP A 182 13.29 10.52 1.16
N ILE A 183 12.14 9.83 1.08
CA ILE A 183 12.05 8.51 0.43
C ILE A 183 12.32 8.59 -1.07
N THR A 184 11.86 9.66 -1.72
CA THR A 184 12.10 9.87 -3.15
C THR A 184 13.60 10.07 -3.41
N LEU A 185 14.28 10.84 -2.57
CA LEU A 185 15.72 11.06 -2.67
C LEU A 185 16.51 9.78 -2.40
N ASP A 186 16.14 9.00 -1.38
CA ASP A 186 16.78 7.70 -1.10
C ASP A 186 16.63 6.71 -2.27
N ARG A 187 15.46 6.71 -2.93
CA ARG A 187 15.23 5.92 -4.16
C ARG A 187 16.08 6.40 -5.33
N LEU A 188 16.16 7.71 -5.55
CA LEU A 188 17.01 8.29 -6.59
C LEU A 188 18.48 7.95 -6.34
N GLN A 189 18.92 8.00 -5.08
CA GLN A 189 20.27 7.63 -4.69
C GLN A 189 20.53 6.15 -4.97
N SER A 190 19.60 5.26 -4.58
CA SER A 190 19.71 3.82 -4.88
C SER A 190 19.84 3.54 -6.38
N VAL A 191 19.08 4.24 -7.23
CA VAL A 191 19.19 4.12 -8.69
C VAL A 191 20.53 4.65 -9.20
N ALA A 192 20.99 5.81 -8.70
CA ALA A 192 22.27 6.38 -9.09
C ALA A 192 23.44 5.45 -8.70
N ASP A 193 23.41 4.88 -7.50
CA ASP A 193 24.38 3.91 -7.01
C ASP A 193 24.41 2.65 -7.89
N MET A 194 23.24 2.11 -8.27
CA MET A 194 23.15 0.97 -9.20
C MET A 194 23.70 1.30 -10.59
N MET A 195 23.42 2.50 -11.11
CA MET A 195 23.96 2.95 -12.40
C MET A 195 25.49 3.04 -12.36
N ASN A 196 26.04 3.60 -11.28
CA ASN A 196 27.47 3.75 -11.08
C ASN A 196 28.20 2.43 -10.80
N ALA A 197 27.55 1.50 -10.09
CA ALA A 197 28.14 0.21 -9.71
C ALA A 197 28.05 -0.84 -10.82
N ILE A 198 27.00 -0.82 -11.64
CA ILE A 198 26.72 -1.89 -12.63
C ILE A 198 26.81 -1.35 -14.06
N THR A 199 26.06 -0.31 -14.38
CA THR A 199 25.86 0.10 -15.78
C THR A 199 27.10 0.79 -16.36
N ILE A 200 27.70 1.74 -15.64
CA ILE A 200 28.91 2.43 -16.12
C ILE A 200 30.10 1.46 -16.29
N PRO A 201 30.42 0.60 -15.31
CA PRO A 201 31.48 -0.40 -15.46
C PRO A 201 31.22 -1.36 -16.62
N TYR A 202 29.97 -1.78 -16.84
CA TYR A 202 29.59 -2.60 -17.97
C TYR A 202 29.79 -1.88 -19.32
N LEU A 203 29.45 -0.60 -19.43
CA LEU A 203 29.71 0.17 -20.64
C LEU A 203 31.22 0.28 -20.91
N ARG A 204 32.03 0.50 -19.88
CA ARG A 204 33.50 0.47 -20.01
C ARG A 204 33.99 -0.90 -20.49
N TYR A 205 33.43 -1.99 -19.94
CA TYR A 205 33.73 -3.36 -20.36
C TYR A 205 33.43 -3.60 -21.85
N LYS A 206 32.34 -3.03 -22.37
CA LYS A 206 31.98 -3.11 -23.80
C LYS A 206 32.77 -2.16 -24.71
N GLY A 207 33.73 -1.41 -24.18
CA GLY A 207 34.64 -0.57 -24.95
C GLY A 207 34.19 0.89 -25.10
N PHE A 208 33.21 1.35 -24.31
CA PHE A 208 32.89 2.78 -24.24
C PHE A 208 33.98 3.51 -23.45
N ALA A 209 34.59 4.54 -24.07
CA ALA A 209 35.61 5.38 -23.44
C ALA A 209 34.98 6.37 -22.45
N ILE A 210 34.54 5.85 -21.31
CA ILE A 210 34.04 6.64 -20.18
C ILE A 210 35.17 6.78 -19.15
N PRO A 211 35.69 7.99 -18.89
CA PRO A 211 36.73 8.21 -17.90
C PRO A 211 36.34 7.73 -16.49
N GLU A 212 37.32 7.37 -15.66
CA GLU A 212 37.07 6.82 -14.31
C GLU A 212 36.45 7.83 -13.34
N ASP A 213 36.72 9.12 -13.54
CA ASP A 213 36.24 10.25 -12.73
C ASP A 213 34.77 10.63 -13.03
N TYR A 214 34.14 10.01 -14.02
CA TYR A 214 32.76 10.30 -14.39
C TYR A 214 31.82 9.35 -13.65
N TYR A 215 30.82 9.95 -13.00
CA TYR A 215 29.73 9.26 -12.32
C TYR A 215 28.39 9.84 -12.77
N PHE A 216 27.37 9.01 -12.70
CA PHE A 216 25.98 9.38 -12.91
C PHE A 216 25.38 9.90 -11.62
N ASP A 217 24.66 11.02 -11.70
CA ASP A 217 23.93 11.56 -10.57
C ASP A 217 22.71 12.38 -11.02
N TYR A 218 21.75 12.52 -10.11
CA TYR A 218 20.58 13.36 -10.32
C TYR A 218 20.84 14.78 -9.80
N PRO A 219 20.43 15.83 -10.53
CA PRO A 219 20.57 17.22 -10.07
C PRO A 219 19.94 17.48 -8.69
N ALA A 220 18.87 16.75 -8.34
CA ALA A 220 18.22 16.84 -7.04
C ALA A 220 19.13 16.37 -5.89
N LEU A 221 19.88 15.28 -6.09
CA LEU A 221 20.82 14.73 -5.09
C LEU A 221 22.04 15.63 -4.91
N VAL A 222 22.52 16.26 -5.99
CA VAL A 222 23.61 17.24 -5.92
C VAL A 222 23.22 18.41 -5.03
N ARG A 223 22.05 19.01 -5.26
CA ARG A 223 21.52 20.11 -4.44
C ARG A 223 21.36 19.73 -2.98
N GLU A 224 20.85 18.54 -2.71
CA GLU A 224 20.71 17.96 -1.36
C GLU A 224 22.05 17.90 -0.61
N ARG A 225 23.10 17.39 -1.27
CA ARG A 225 24.44 17.29 -0.67
C ARG A 225 25.08 18.67 -0.47
N GLU A 226 24.93 19.58 -1.43
CA GLU A 226 25.40 20.97 -1.30
C GLU A 226 24.77 21.68 -0.10
N LYS A 227 23.45 21.52 0.11
CA LYS A 227 22.76 22.05 1.30
C LYS A 227 23.33 21.49 2.60
N LYS A 228 23.57 20.17 2.66
CA LYS A 228 24.17 19.50 3.83
C LYS A 228 25.59 19.98 4.13
N ILE A 229 26.40 20.24 3.09
CA ILE A 229 27.79 20.74 3.23
C ILE A 229 27.81 22.19 3.71
N ASN A 230 26.91 23.03 3.20
CA ASN A 230 26.85 24.45 3.54
C ASN A 230 26.25 24.72 4.93
N GLY A 231 25.80 23.67 5.64
CA GLY A 231 25.22 23.81 6.98
C GLY A 231 23.86 24.52 6.99
N GLU A 232 23.26 24.74 5.83
CA GLU A 232 21.88 25.22 5.75
C GLU A 232 20.97 24.11 6.26
N SER A 233 20.19 24.39 7.31
CA SER A 233 19.07 23.52 7.65
C SER A 233 18.20 23.36 6.39
N LEU A 234 17.58 22.19 6.19
CA LEU A 234 16.77 21.86 5.01
C LEU A 234 15.68 22.89 4.61
N HIS A 235 15.47 23.97 5.37
CA HIS A 235 14.36 24.89 5.24
C HIS A 235 14.75 26.37 5.32
N THR A 236 15.24 26.92 4.22
CA THR A 236 15.02 28.32 3.82
C THR A 236 14.88 28.40 2.31
N SER A 237 13.76 27.92 1.78
CA SER A 237 13.30 28.25 0.42
C SER A 237 11.84 27.84 0.24
N GLY A 238 10.98 28.38 1.11
CA GLY A 238 9.61 28.71 0.71
C GLY A 238 9.64 30.17 0.32
N GLY A 239 9.56 30.47 -0.97
CA GLY A 239 9.53 31.84 -1.45
C GLY A 239 8.31 32.57 -0.89
N ASP A 240 8.54 33.79 -0.42
CA ASP A 240 7.51 34.75 -0.09
C ASP A 240 6.63 34.98 -1.32
N LEU A 241 5.44 34.39 -1.33
CA LEU A 241 4.34 34.87 -2.15
C LEU A 241 3.56 35.86 -1.29
N GLU A 242 3.87 37.15 -1.48
CA GLU A 242 3.01 38.25 -1.10
C GLU A 242 1.60 37.98 -1.64
N GLY A 243 0.65 37.79 -0.73
CA GLY A 243 -0.76 37.57 -1.04
C GLY A 243 -1.60 38.08 0.12
N ASP A 244 -2.19 39.25 -0.10
CA ASP A 244 -3.21 39.95 0.69
C ASP A 244 -3.82 39.20 1.88
N ASN A 245 -3.68 39.81 3.07
CA ASN A 245 -4.56 39.55 4.21
C ASN A 245 -5.97 40.07 3.92
N PRO A 246 -7.04 39.25 3.97
CA PRO A 246 -8.34 39.73 4.36
C PRO A 246 -8.46 39.57 5.88
N THR A 247 -8.53 40.71 6.56
CA THR A 247 -9.02 40.82 7.93
C THR A 247 -10.40 40.16 7.99
N ASP A 248 -10.54 39.10 8.79
CA ASP A 248 -11.86 38.67 9.26
C ASP A 248 -11.76 38.40 10.77
N ASP A 249 -12.37 39.32 11.51
CA ASP A 249 -12.79 39.15 12.90
C ASP A 249 -13.56 37.82 13.05
N GLN A 250 -13.40 37.13 14.19
CA GLN A 250 -14.40 36.34 14.93
C GLN A 250 -13.69 35.61 16.11
N PRO A 251 -14.40 35.22 17.19
CA PRO A 251 -14.02 35.50 18.57
C PRO A 251 -13.17 34.43 19.26
N GLU A 252 -12.44 34.86 20.29
CA GLU A 252 -11.68 33.99 21.21
C GLU A 252 -12.56 32.87 21.78
N ALA A 253 -12.28 31.63 21.36
CA ALA A 253 -12.76 30.44 22.05
C ALA A 253 -11.77 30.10 23.18
N GLU A 254 -12.21 30.24 24.43
CA GLU A 254 -11.48 29.79 25.62
C GLU A 254 -11.08 28.32 25.49
N THR A 255 -9.78 28.06 25.34
CA THR A 255 -9.22 26.71 25.51
C THR A 255 -9.28 26.31 26.99
N PRO A 256 -9.88 25.15 27.36
CA PRO A 256 -9.85 24.68 28.74
C PRO A 256 -8.43 24.25 29.12
N ASN A 257 -7.92 24.84 30.20
CA ASN A 257 -6.60 24.59 30.79
C ASN A 257 -6.37 23.07 31.04
N PRO A 258 -5.24 22.46 30.63
CA PRO A 258 -4.99 21.04 30.83
C PRO A 258 -4.86 20.69 32.32
N LYS A 259 -5.70 19.74 32.79
CA LYS A 259 -5.65 19.20 34.16
C LYS A 259 -4.29 18.56 34.45
N LYS A 260 -3.61 19.05 35.49
CA LYS A 260 -2.35 18.48 36.02
C LYS A 260 -2.55 17.02 36.44
N PRO A 261 -1.56 16.12 36.22
CA PRO A 261 -1.68 14.71 36.57
C PRO A 261 -1.65 14.49 38.10
N PHE A 262 -2.49 13.58 38.58
CA PHE A 262 -2.61 13.20 39.99
C PHE A 262 -1.32 12.54 40.54
N PRO A 263 -0.86 12.90 41.76
CA PRO A 263 0.33 12.29 42.36
C PRO A 263 0.04 10.86 42.88
N ARG A 264 0.84 9.89 42.42
CA ARG A 264 0.83 8.50 42.92
C ARG A 264 1.31 8.44 44.38
N LYS A 265 0.42 8.07 45.32
CA LYS A 265 0.79 7.77 46.72
C LYS A 265 1.53 6.43 46.79
N LYS A 266 2.78 6.43 47.27
CA LYS A 266 3.54 5.22 47.64
C LYS A 266 2.90 4.59 48.89
N LYS A 267 2.52 3.30 48.84
CA LYS A 267 2.15 2.52 50.03
C LYS A 267 3.43 2.02 50.73
N PRO A 268 3.51 2.06 52.06
CA PRO A 268 4.60 1.40 52.80
C PRO A 268 4.36 -0.12 52.87
N LEU A 269 5.44 -0.90 52.73
CA LEU A 269 5.45 -2.33 53.00
C LEU A 269 5.26 -2.57 54.52
N LYS A 270 4.35 -3.50 54.84
CA LYS A 270 4.36 -4.32 56.05
C LYS A 270 4.06 -5.74 55.64
#